data_AF-A0A0B4XTS5-F1
#
_entry.id   AF-A0A0B4XTS5-F1
#
_cell.length_a   1.000
_cell.length_b   1.000
_cell.length_c   1.000
_cell.angle_alpha   90.00
_cell.angle_beta   90.00
_cell.angle_gamma   90.00
#
_symmetry.space_group_name_H-M   'P 1'
#
loop_
_entity.id
_entity.type
_entity.pdbx_description
1 polymer ?
#
loop_
_entity_poly.entity_id
_entity_poly.type
_entity_poly.pdbx_seq_one_letter_code
_entity_poly.pdbx_strand_id
1 'polypeptide(L)'
;MLASRFASRSPVLRSDSPLSDDQIHRVAPSIFVDAPHESRSQRYAYIPTATVLTELRKEGFQPFMVTQTRTRHEDRRDYTKHMIRLHHASQINARGEANDNEI
;
A
#
# COMPACT_ATOMS: atom_id res chain seq x y z
N MET A 1 -6.09 19.81 5.80
CA MET A 1 -6.02 18.39 5.42
C MET A 1 -5.26 18.24 4.12
N LEU A 2 -4.09 17.60 4.11
CA LEU A 2 -3.42 17.25 2.85
C LEU A 2 -4.10 16.00 2.28
N ALA A 3 -5.25 16.18 1.61
CA ALA A 3 -5.88 15.09 0.88
C ALA A 3 -4.99 14.77 -0.32
N SER A 4 -4.10 13.80 -0.17
CA SER A 4 -3.35 13.21 -1.29
C SER A 4 -4.36 12.59 -2.26
N ARG A 5 -4.75 13.36 -3.28
CA ARG A 5 -5.66 12.87 -4.32
C ARG A 5 -4.87 12.01 -5.31
N PHE A 6 -5.42 10.85 -5.63
CA PHE A 6 -5.02 10.06 -6.79
C PHE A 6 -5.90 10.48 -7.97
N ALA A 7 -5.34 10.53 -9.18
CA ALA A 7 -6.14 10.82 -10.37
C ALA A 7 -7.22 9.74 -10.56
N SER A 8 -8.35 10.09 -11.18
CA SER A 8 -9.54 9.21 -11.31
C SER A 8 -9.26 7.85 -11.92
N ARG A 9 -8.22 7.71 -12.76
CA ARG A 9 -7.82 6.47 -13.43
C ARG A 9 -6.55 5.84 -12.85
N SER A 10 -6.14 6.22 -11.64
CA SER A 10 -5.02 5.59 -10.96
C SER A 10 -5.36 4.12 -10.67
N PRO A 11 -4.45 3.17 -10.91
CA PRO A 11 -4.69 1.77 -10.58
C PRO A 11 -4.97 1.65 -9.08
N VAL A 12 -6.02 0.89 -8.75
CA VAL A 12 -6.43 0.63 -7.37
C VAL A 12 -6.91 -0.80 -7.26
N LEU A 13 -6.50 -1.47 -6.19
CA LEU A 13 -7.05 -2.75 -5.78
C LEU A 13 -7.59 -2.62 -4.38
N ARG A 14 -8.80 -3.13 -4.17
CA ARG A 14 -9.46 -3.29 -2.87
C ARG A 14 -9.87 -4.74 -2.72
N SER A 15 -9.82 -5.25 -1.51
CA SER A 15 -10.21 -6.63 -1.18
C SER A 15 -10.84 -6.66 0.21
N ASP A 16 -11.72 -7.62 0.44
CA ASP A 16 -12.28 -7.93 1.78
C ASP A 16 -11.36 -8.86 2.59
N SER A 17 -10.30 -9.39 1.95
CA SER A 17 -9.23 -10.16 2.59
C SER A 17 -7.86 -9.48 2.40
N PRO A 18 -6.87 -9.74 3.28
CA PRO A 18 -5.53 -9.18 3.15
C PRO A 18 -4.90 -9.41 1.76
N LEU A 19 -4.34 -8.35 1.19
CA LEU A 19 -3.62 -8.42 -0.08
C LEU A 19 -2.27 -9.12 0.11
N SER A 20 -1.93 -10.01 -0.83
CA SER A 20 -0.59 -10.57 -0.99
C SER A 20 0.38 -9.56 -1.62
N ASP A 21 1.68 -9.79 -1.44
CA ASP A 21 2.70 -8.92 -2.00
C ASP A 21 2.67 -8.90 -3.54
N ASP A 22 2.39 -10.04 -4.18
CA ASP A 22 2.19 -10.11 -5.63
C ASP A 22 1.03 -9.24 -6.11
N GLN A 23 -0.09 -9.22 -5.37
CA GLN A 23 -1.23 -8.36 -5.67
C GLN A 23 -0.87 -6.89 -5.50
N ILE A 24 -0.11 -6.54 -4.46
CA ILE A 24 0.35 -5.18 -4.20
C ILE A 24 1.32 -4.74 -5.31
N HIS A 25 2.29 -5.57 -5.67
CA HIS A 25 3.33 -5.29 -6.65
C HIS A 25 2.75 -5.00 -8.05
N ARG A 26 1.71 -5.75 -8.46
CA ARG A 26 1.02 -5.51 -9.74
C ARG A 26 0.42 -4.10 -9.84
N VAL A 27 -0.04 -3.54 -8.72
CA VAL A 27 -0.77 -2.26 -8.67
C VAL A 27 0.14 -1.09 -8.32
N ALA A 28 1.05 -1.30 -7.38
CA ALA A 28 1.95 -0.31 -6.82
C ALA A 28 3.38 -0.87 -6.71
N PRO A 29 4.08 -1.05 -7.85
CA PRO A 29 5.47 -1.51 -7.88
C PRO A 29 6.41 -0.63 -7.03
N SER A 30 6.11 0.66 -6.85
CA SER A 30 6.99 1.58 -6.12
C SER A 30 7.16 1.26 -4.63
N ILE A 31 6.32 0.37 -4.09
CA ILE A 31 6.45 -0.14 -2.72
C ILE A 31 7.68 -1.05 -2.58
N PHE A 32 8.08 -1.73 -3.65
CA PHE A 32 9.07 -2.82 -3.63
C PHE A 32 10.44 -2.41 -4.17
N VAL A 33 10.65 -1.13 -4.44
CA VAL A 33 11.99 -0.65 -4.77
C VAL A 33 12.86 -0.65 -3.51
N ASP A 34 14.12 -1.03 -3.68
CA ASP A 34 15.12 -1.19 -2.63
C ASP A 34 16.08 0.01 -2.52
N ALA A 35 16.15 0.85 -3.57
CA ALA A 35 16.97 2.06 -3.61
C ALA A 35 16.14 3.32 -3.98
N PRO A 36 16.55 4.52 -3.52
CA PRO A 36 15.92 5.75 -3.97
C PRO A 36 16.23 6.02 -5.46
N HIS A 37 15.37 6.79 -6.13
CA HIS A 37 15.69 7.30 -7.48
C HIS A 37 16.98 8.11 -7.44
N GLU A 38 17.79 8.02 -8.50
CA GLU A 38 19.05 8.79 -8.69
C GLU A 38 18.93 10.32 -8.54
N SER A 39 17.71 10.86 -8.61
CA SER A 39 17.42 12.28 -8.45
C SER A 39 17.39 12.72 -6.98
N ARG A 40 17.42 11.76 -6.04
CA ARG A 40 17.43 12.04 -4.60
C ARG A 40 18.85 12.45 -4.19
N SER A 41 18.95 13.47 -3.34
CA SER A 41 20.23 13.91 -2.80
C SER A 41 20.82 12.87 -1.85
N GLN A 42 22.14 12.93 -1.62
CA GLN A 42 22.84 12.06 -0.67
C GLN A 42 22.34 12.18 0.78
N ARG A 43 21.62 13.26 1.11
CA ARG A 43 21.02 13.47 2.44
C ARG A 43 19.68 12.76 2.61
N TYR A 44 19.12 12.19 1.55
CA TYR A 44 17.85 11.48 1.60
C TYR A 44 18.05 10.09 2.21
N ALA A 45 17.60 9.91 3.45
CA ALA A 45 17.58 8.62 4.11
C ALA A 45 16.40 7.78 3.58
N TYR A 46 16.68 6.90 2.63
CA TYR A 46 15.68 6.00 2.09
C TYR A 46 15.42 4.84 3.03
N ILE A 47 14.14 4.60 3.32
CA ILE A 47 13.67 3.40 4.00
C ILE A 47 12.71 2.70 3.02
N PRO A 48 13.03 1.49 2.54
CA PRO A 48 12.15 0.76 1.62
C PRO A 48 10.77 0.54 2.23
N THR A 49 9.72 0.84 1.46
CA THR A 49 8.34 0.71 1.98
C THR A 49 7.97 -0.74 2.22
N ALA A 50 8.45 -1.68 1.40
CA ALA A 50 8.25 -3.12 1.61
C ALA A 50 8.78 -3.59 2.97
N THR A 51 9.92 -3.07 3.44
CA THR A 51 10.46 -3.35 4.78
C THR A 51 9.50 -2.87 5.87
N VAL A 52 9.03 -1.62 5.77
CA VAL A 52 8.06 -1.07 6.73
C VAL A 52 6.75 -1.87 6.72
N LEU A 53 6.25 -2.24 5.54
CA LEU A 53 5.04 -3.04 5.41
C LEU A 53 5.19 -4.43 6.03
N THR A 54 6.37 -5.06 5.88
CA THR A 54 6.67 -6.36 6.49
C THR A 54 6.61 -6.28 8.01
N GLU A 55 7.22 -5.26 8.62
CA GLU A 55 7.15 -5.07 10.08
C GLU A 55 5.72 -4.75 10.54
N LEU A 56 4.98 -3.91 9.82
CA LEU A 56 3.57 -3.63 10.13
C LEU A 56 2.69 -4.89 10.10
N ARG A 57 2.94 -5.82 9.17
CA ARG A 57 2.23 -7.11 9.13
C ARG A 57 2.52 -7.97 10.36
N LYS A 58 3.75 -7.96 10.88
CA LYS A 58 4.11 -8.68 12.13
C LYS A 58 3.36 -8.11 13.33
N GLU A 59 3.15 -6.79 13.34
CA GLU A 59 2.34 -6.08 14.34
C GLU A 59 0.83 -6.16 14.06
N GLY A 60 0.37 -7.06 13.19
CA GLY A 60 -1.05 -7.32 12.95
C GLY A 60 -1.75 -6.37 11.98
N PHE A 61 -1.05 -5.43 11.34
CA PHE A 61 -1.63 -4.54 10.33
C PHE A 61 -1.55 -5.18 8.93
N GLN A 62 -2.71 -5.51 8.37
CA GLN A 62 -2.83 -6.17 7.08
C GLN A 62 -3.34 -5.20 5.99
N PRO A 63 -2.85 -5.27 4.74
CA PRO A 63 -3.25 -4.38 3.66
C PRO A 63 -4.55 -4.83 2.98
N PHE A 64 -5.50 -3.92 2.79
CA PHE A 64 -6.79 -4.19 2.13
C PHE A 64 -7.05 -3.30 0.92
N MET A 65 -6.25 -2.25 0.76
CA MET A 65 -6.29 -1.41 -0.43
C MET A 65 -4.90 -0.91 -0.76
N VAL A 66 -4.62 -0.84 -2.05
CA VAL A 66 -3.41 -0.23 -2.58
C VAL A 66 -3.72 0.57 -3.84
N THR A 67 -3.04 1.69 -4.03
CA THR A 67 -3.09 2.47 -5.27
C THR A 67 -1.77 3.17 -5.52
N GLN A 68 -1.46 3.44 -6.79
CA GLN A 68 -0.29 4.19 -7.21
C GLN A 68 -0.65 5.25 -8.24
N THR A 69 0.09 6.36 -8.23
CA THR A 69 -0.04 7.40 -9.25
C THR A 69 0.44 6.90 -10.60
N ARG A 70 -0.32 7.18 -11.67
CA ARG A 70 0.15 6.90 -13.04
C ARG A 70 1.19 7.91 -13.48
N THR A 71 2.18 7.43 -14.21
CA THR A 71 3.16 8.25 -14.93
C THR A 71 3.14 7.85 -16.41
N ARG A 72 3.53 8.79 -17.29
CA ARG A 72 3.80 8.52 -18.71
C ARG A 72 5.26 8.16 -18.97
N HIS A 73 6.12 8.40 -17.98
CA HIS A 73 7.55 8.12 -18.00
C HIS A 73 7.78 6.75 -17.34
N GLU A 74 8.26 5.78 -18.12
CA GLU A 74 8.45 4.40 -17.66
C GLU A 74 9.50 4.29 -16.55
N ASP A 75 10.61 5.03 -16.68
CA ASP A 75 11.69 5.18 -15.70
C ASP A 75 11.20 5.68 -14.32
N ARG A 76 10.06 6.36 -14.29
CA ARG A 76 9.49 6.91 -13.05
C ARG A 76 8.45 6.01 -12.42
N ARG A 77 8.02 4.94 -13.09
CA ARG A 77 6.89 4.10 -12.66
C ARG A 77 7.09 3.60 -11.24
N ASP A 78 8.31 3.18 -10.93
CA ASP A 78 8.64 2.57 -9.64
C ASP A 78 9.00 3.60 -8.56
N TYR A 79 8.91 4.90 -8.88
CA TYR A 79 9.22 6.00 -7.97
C TYR A 79 8.05 6.98 -7.80
N THR A 80 6.85 6.56 -8.21
CA THR A 80 5.64 7.35 -8.05
C THR A 80 4.98 7.12 -6.70
N LYS A 81 4.23 8.14 -6.26
CA LYS A 81 3.43 8.10 -5.03
C LYS A 81 2.48 6.90 -5.01
N HIS A 82 2.56 6.09 -3.96
CA HIS A 82 1.60 5.03 -3.64
C HIS A 82 0.80 5.36 -2.36
N MET A 83 -0.26 4.60 -2.10
CA MET A 83 -1.02 4.60 -0.85
C MET A 83 -1.46 3.18 -0.55
N ILE A 84 -1.31 2.79 0.71
CA ILE A 84 -1.77 1.51 1.26
C ILE A 84 -2.78 1.84 2.37
N ARG A 85 -3.91 1.12 2.41
CA ARG A 85 -4.79 1.13 3.59
C ARG A 85 -4.64 -0.17 4.34
N LEU A 86 -4.38 -0.03 5.63
CA LEU A 86 -4.16 -1.13 6.56
C LEU A 86 -5.34 -1.25 7.52
N HIS A 87 -5.67 -2.48 7.90
CA HIS A 87 -6.57 -2.79 9.00
C HIS A 87 -5.84 -3.68 10.00
N HIS A 88 -6.07 -3.46 11.29
CA HIS A 88 -5.49 -4.31 12.32
C HIS A 88 -6.31 -5.60 12.48
N ALA A 89 -5.64 -6.74 12.69
CA ALA A 89 -6.25 -8.06 12.85
C ALA A 89 -7.43 -8.08 13.85
N SER A 90 -7.28 -7.38 14.98
CA SER A 90 -8.34 -7.30 16.01
C SER A 90 -9.63 -6.63 15.52
N GLN A 91 -9.56 -5.72 14.55
CA GLN A 91 -10.73 -5.00 14.02
C GLN A 91 -11.45 -5.79 12.93
N ILE A 92 -10.75 -6.73 12.28
CA ILE A 92 -11.29 -7.58 11.23
C ILE A 92 -12.19 -8.66 11.85
N ASN A 93 -11.73 -9.30 12.93
CA ASN A 93 -12.49 -10.35 13.63
C ASN A 93 -13.78 -9.80 14.27
N ALA A 94 -13.74 -8.58 14.83
CA ALA A 94 -14.91 -7.94 15.44
C ALA A 94 -16.07 -7.66 14.47
N ARG A 95 -15.79 -7.56 13.15
CA ARG A 95 -16.83 -7.37 12.13
C ARG A 95 -17.43 -8.71 11.65
N GLY A 96 -16.73 -9.82 11.84
CA GLY A 96 -17.26 -11.17 11.57
C GLY A 96 -18.24 -11.64 12.63
N GLU A 97 -17.96 -11.36 13.92
CA GLU A 97 -18.80 -11.80 15.05
C GLU A 97 -20.11 -10.99 15.19
N ALA A 98 -20.19 -9.80 14.61
CA ALA A 98 -21.40 -8.95 14.67
C ALA A 98 -22.49 -9.35 13.65
N ASN A 99 -22.22 -10.27 12.72
CA ASN A 99 -23.17 -10.69 11.69
C ASN A 99 -23.89 -12.01 12.00
N ASP A 100 -23.57 -12.68 13.12
CA ASP A 100 -24.17 -13.97 13.49
C ASP A 100 -25.38 -13.86 14.46
N ASN A 101 -25.80 -12.64 14.83
CA ASN A 101 -26.90 -12.40 15.77
C ASN A 101 -28.11 -11.67 15.16
N GLU A 102 -28.52 -12.04 13.95
CA GLU A 102 -29.89 -11.78 13.45
C GLU A 102 -30.47 -13.04 12.78
N ILE A 103 -31.08 -13.91 13.58
CA ILE A 103 -32.22 -14.78 13.23
C ILE A 103 -33.28 -14.63 14.32
#